data_AF-A0A9P0GI80-F1
#
_entry.id   AF-A0A9P0GI80-F1
#
_cell.length_a   1.000
_cell.length_b   1.000
_cell.length_c   1.000
_cell.angle_alpha   90.00
_cell.angle_beta   90.00
_cell.angle_gamma   90.00
#
_symmetry.space_group_name_H-M   'P 1'
#
loop_
_entity.id
_entity.type
_entity.pdbx_description
1 polymer ?
#
loop_
_entity_poly.entity_id
_entity_poly.type
_entity_poly.pdbx_seq_one_letter_code
_entity_poly.pdbx_strand_id
1 'polypeptide(L)'
;MQRRNCKVDSKWFCYVCKSYMIRKTGKVITNVIRNAYFYYFGFSVSNTHKPWVPKLFCNAYSTISYKWSRGKKVCFSFSLPMLWREPKNHVDYCYFCLMNVVSLNAKKLAKYKYPEVSSVSKPVPHASNDPLPICPGTSANFMETCSSSPTNSGSDFNMDETYLVSQSELNDLVRNLNLSKQKSELLASRIQEWKYLDT
;
A
#
# COMPACT_ATOMS: atom_id res chain seq x y z
N MET A 1 2.75 3.49 -37.22
CA MET A 1 2.07 3.24 -35.93
C MET A 1 3.11 3.00 -34.85
N GLN A 2 3.42 4.00 -34.02
CA GLN A 2 4.43 3.87 -32.97
C GLN A 2 3.99 2.86 -31.91
N ARG A 3 4.95 2.04 -31.46
CA ARG A 3 4.76 0.94 -30.50
C ARG A 3 3.96 1.43 -29.29
N ARG A 4 2.79 0.82 -29.02
CA ARG A 4 1.90 1.13 -27.88
C ARG A 4 2.48 0.77 -26.49
N ASN A 5 3.78 0.48 -26.42
CA ASN A 5 4.43 -0.03 -25.22
C ASN A 5 5.38 1.02 -24.66
N CYS A 6 5.29 1.24 -23.35
CA CYS A 6 6.17 2.17 -22.66
C CYS A 6 7.62 1.65 -22.65
N LYS A 7 8.59 2.58 -22.63
CA LYS A 7 10.03 2.25 -22.50
C LYS A 7 10.32 1.45 -21.24
N VAL A 8 9.66 1.80 -20.14
CA VAL A 8 9.75 1.10 -18.86
C VAL A 8 8.38 0.53 -18.52
N ASP A 9 8.36 -0.69 -18.00
CA ASP A 9 7.12 -1.37 -17.62
C ASP A 9 6.58 -0.81 -16.29
N SER A 10 5.27 -0.49 -16.29
CA SER A 10 4.49 -0.04 -15.13
C SER A 10 4.68 -0.91 -13.87
N LYS A 11 4.99 -2.21 -13.99
CA LYS A 11 5.20 -3.11 -12.84
C LYS A 11 6.42 -2.75 -11.98
N TRP A 12 7.30 -1.87 -12.46
CA TRP A 12 8.49 -1.45 -11.74
C TRP A 12 8.23 -0.21 -10.88
N PHE A 13 6.99 0.28 -10.84
CA PHE A 13 6.60 1.47 -10.09
C PHE A 13 5.56 1.11 -9.03
N CYS A 14 5.56 1.88 -7.93
CA CYS A 14 4.50 1.82 -6.95
C CYS A 14 3.31 2.67 -7.39
N TYR A 15 2.11 2.12 -7.32
CA TYR A 15 0.87 2.84 -7.63
C TYR A 15 0.63 4.05 -6.70
N VAL A 16 1.00 3.97 -5.42
CA VAL A 16 0.64 5.05 -4.46
C VAL A 16 1.67 6.18 -4.41
N CYS A 17 2.97 5.88 -4.57
CA CYS A 17 4.03 6.85 -4.32
C CYS A 17 4.98 7.09 -5.51
N LYS A 18 4.67 6.60 -6.71
CA LYS A 18 5.50 6.59 -7.95
C LYS A 18 6.92 6.02 -7.83
N SER A 19 7.34 5.57 -6.66
CA SER A 19 8.73 5.14 -6.45
C SER A 19 9.06 3.98 -7.38
N TYR A 20 10.22 4.07 -8.03
CA TYR A 20 10.76 2.96 -8.80
C TYR A 20 11.28 1.86 -7.87
N MET A 21 10.86 0.62 -8.11
CA MET A 21 11.19 -0.55 -7.30
C MET A 21 12.34 -1.33 -7.94
N ILE A 22 13.54 -1.07 -7.44
CA ILE A 22 14.74 -1.82 -7.84
C ILE A 22 14.51 -3.31 -7.55
N ARG A 23 14.86 -4.18 -8.52
CA ARG A 23 14.72 -5.65 -8.43
C ARG A 23 13.28 -6.18 -8.31
N LYS A 24 12.26 -5.41 -8.70
CA LYS A 24 10.84 -5.85 -8.72
C LYS A 24 10.32 -6.31 -7.36
N THR A 25 10.76 -5.70 -6.26
CA THR A 25 10.32 -6.03 -4.90
C THR A 25 8.90 -5.56 -4.58
N GLY A 26 8.05 -5.34 -5.59
CA GLY A 26 6.68 -4.89 -5.42
C GLY A 26 5.77 -6.04 -5.00
N LYS A 27 4.70 -5.71 -4.26
CA LYS A 27 3.66 -6.65 -3.85
C LYS A 27 2.42 -6.46 -4.72
N VAL A 28 1.78 -7.58 -5.05
CA VAL A 28 0.48 -7.57 -5.70
C VAL A 28 -0.55 -6.92 -4.79
N ILE A 29 -1.49 -6.17 -5.38
CA ILE A 29 -2.55 -5.47 -4.65
C ILE A 29 -3.59 -6.50 -4.18
N THR A 30 -3.42 -6.98 -2.94
CA THR A 30 -4.35 -7.91 -2.28
C THR A 30 -5.65 -7.23 -1.87
N ASN A 31 -6.69 -8.01 -1.56
CA ASN A 31 -7.98 -7.45 -1.18
C ASN A 31 -7.91 -6.68 0.16
N VAL A 32 -7.08 -7.15 1.10
CA VAL A 32 -6.87 -6.47 2.39
C VAL A 32 -6.33 -5.05 2.18
N ILE A 33 -5.28 -4.91 1.36
CA ILE A 33 -4.68 -3.60 1.09
C ILE A 33 -5.61 -2.74 0.22
N ARG A 34 -6.37 -3.34 -0.71
CA ARG A 34 -7.38 -2.62 -1.49
C ARG A 34 -8.47 -2.02 -0.60
N ASN A 35 -8.94 -2.78 0.39
CA ASN A 35 -9.93 -2.31 1.36
C ASN A 35 -9.33 -1.20 2.22
N ALA A 36 -8.10 -1.39 2.73
CA ALA A 36 -7.43 -0.35 3.50
C ALA A 36 -7.28 0.96 2.70
N TYR A 37 -6.89 0.86 1.43
CA TYR A 37 -6.84 2.00 0.52
C TYR A 37 -8.22 2.67 0.37
N PHE A 38 -9.27 1.88 0.15
CA PHE A 38 -10.63 2.40 0.00
C PHE A 38 -11.12 3.14 1.25
N TYR A 39 -10.96 2.54 2.43
CA TYR A 39 -11.38 3.17 3.69
C TYR A 39 -10.57 4.41 4.04
N TYR A 40 -9.28 4.42 3.69
CA TYR A 40 -8.43 5.57 3.97
C TYR A 40 -8.71 6.75 3.04
N PHE A 41 -8.79 6.52 1.72
CA PHE A 41 -8.90 7.59 0.71
C PHE A 41 -10.33 7.87 0.25
N GLY A 42 -11.29 7.00 0.57
CA GLY A 42 -12.69 7.13 0.15
C GLY A 42 -12.97 6.68 -1.29
N PHE A 43 -11.98 6.13 -2.00
CA PHE A 43 -12.15 5.61 -3.36
C PHE A 43 -11.30 4.38 -3.63
N SER A 44 -11.73 3.54 -4.57
CA SER A 44 -11.09 2.27 -4.86
C SER A 44 -9.85 2.42 -5.75
N VAL A 45 -8.92 1.48 -5.63
CA VAL A 45 -7.81 1.34 -6.57
C VAL A 45 -8.39 1.00 -7.94
N SER A 46 -8.19 1.90 -8.91
CA SER A 46 -8.77 1.80 -10.25
C SER A 46 -7.71 1.75 -11.34
N ASN A 47 -8.12 1.37 -12.55
CA ASN A 47 -7.33 1.42 -13.78
C ASN A 47 -6.06 0.53 -13.83
N THR A 48 -5.92 -0.44 -12.92
CA THR A 48 -4.74 -1.35 -12.85
C THR A 48 -4.54 -2.24 -14.08
N HIS A 49 -5.56 -2.41 -14.91
CA HIS A 49 -5.45 -3.12 -16.19
C HIS A 49 -4.84 -2.25 -17.30
N LYS A 50 -4.80 -0.93 -17.13
CA LYS A 50 -4.26 0.01 -18.12
C LYS A 50 -2.72 0.00 -18.09
N PRO A 51 -2.05 0.17 -19.25
CA PRO A 51 -0.58 0.14 -19.33
C PRO A 51 0.08 1.38 -18.72
N TRP A 52 -0.66 2.49 -18.54
CA TRP A 52 -0.19 3.73 -17.96
C TRP A 52 -0.38 3.82 -16.43
N VAL A 53 -0.76 2.71 -15.79
CA VAL A 53 -0.99 2.62 -14.33
C VAL A 53 -0.11 1.52 -13.74
N PRO A 54 0.60 1.76 -12.63
CA PRO A 54 1.35 0.71 -11.96
C PRO A 54 0.44 -0.37 -11.37
N LYS A 55 0.92 -1.61 -11.37
CA LYS A 55 0.13 -2.78 -10.94
C LYS A 55 0.45 -3.26 -9.52
N LEU A 56 1.48 -2.68 -8.91
CA LEU A 56 2.05 -3.16 -7.66
C LEU A 56 2.16 -2.01 -6.64
N PHE A 57 2.23 -2.38 -5.37
CA PHE A 57 2.63 -1.49 -4.29
C PHE A 57 4.06 -1.78 -3.86
N CYS A 58 4.80 -0.75 -3.46
CA CYS A 58 6.10 -0.96 -2.84
C CYS A 58 5.94 -1.53 -1.43
N ASN A 59 6.96 -2.26 -0.96
CA ASN A 59 6.97 -2.82 0.40
C ASN A 59 6.70 -1.75 1.47
N ALA A 60 7.27 -0.55 1.32
CA ALA A 60 7.06 0.54 2.27
C ALA A 60 5.57 0.90 2.42
N TYR A 61 4.86 1.10 1.30
CA TYR A 61 3.42 1.39 1.35
C TYR A 61 2.62 0.21 1.89
N SER A 62 2.93 -1.03 1.44
CA SER A 62 2.26 -2.23 1.94
C SER A 62 2.39 -2.35 3.45
N THR A 63 3.59 -2.19 4.01
CA THR A 63 3.83 -2.26 5.46
C THR A 63 3.05 -1.19 6.21
N ILE A 64 3.06 0.06 5.74
CA ILE A 64 2.33 1.15 6.41
C ILE A 64 0.82 0.90 6.34
N SER A 65 0.31 0.44 5.19
CA SER A 65 -1.11 0.11 5.02
C SER A 65 -1.56 -1.03 5.94
N TYR A 66 -0.73 -2.07 6.12
CA TYR A 66 -1.01 -3.15 7.06
C TYR A 66 -0.98 -2.70 8.52
N LYS A 67 -0.05 -1.80 8.89
CA LYS A 67 -0.02 -1.22 10.24
C LYS A 67 -1.26 -0.38 10.49
N TRP A 68 -1.65 0.45 9.53
CA TRP A 68 -2.86 1.26 9.62
C TRP A 68 -4.11 0.40 9.75
N SER A 69 -4.28 -0.64 8.92
CA SER A 69 -5.44 -1.54 9.00
C SER A 69 -5.55 -2.34 10.30
N ARG A 70 -4.52 -2.32 11.16
CA ARG A 70 -4.50 -2.95 12.48
C ARG A 70 -4.55 -1.92 13.62
N GLY A 71 -4.79 -0.65 13.32
CA GLY A 71 -4.77 0.44 14.29
C GLY A 71 -3.37 0.77 14.84
N LYS A 72 -2.29 0.19 14.29
CA LYS A 72 -0.90 0.44 14.73
C LYS A 72 -0.26 1.67 14.07
N LYS A 73 -1.01 2.37 13.22
CA LYS A 73 -0.58 3.63 12.58
C LYS A 73 -1.82 4.50 12.43
N VAL A 74 -1.73 5.75 12.90
CA VAL A 74 -2.85 6.69 12.84
C VAL A 74 -3.19 7.08 11.40
N CYS A 75 -2.17 7.48 10.64
CA CYS A 75 -2.34 7.97 9.28
C CYS A 75 -1.03 7.86 8.48
N PHE A 76 -1.14 7.96 7.16
CA PHE A 76 -0.02 8.08 6.24
C PHE A 76 0.51 9.52 6.23
N SER A 77 1.64 9.76 5.58
CA SER A 77 2.19 11.12 5.40
C SER A 77 1.47 11.96 4.35
N PHE A 78 0.39 11.44 3.75
CA PHE A 78 -0.40 12.09 2.71
C PHE A 78 -1.89 11.77 2.86
N SER A 79 -2.73 12.76 2.55
CA SER A 79 -4.19 12.69 2.56
C SER A 79 -4.72 12.17 1.22
N LEU A 80 -4.10 12.58 0.11
CA LEU A 80 -4.46 12.09 -1.23
C LEU A 80 -3.30 11.29 -1.82
N PRO A 81 -3.56 10.10 -2.38
CA PRO A 81 -2.54 9.29 -3.01
C PRO A 81 -2.18 9.88 -4.37
N MET A 82 -1.19 9.28 -5.01
CA MET A 82 -0.88 9.58 -6.40
C MET A 82 -2.07 9.30 -7.32
N LEU A 83 -2.34 10.24 -8.23
CA LEU A 83 -3.32 10.05 -9.31
C LEU A 83 -2.62 9.78 -10.63
N TRP A 84 -3.08 8.74 -11.33
CA TRP A 84 -2.60 8.36 -12.66
C TRP A 84 -3.64 8.74 -13.70
N ARG A 85 -3.21 9.32 -14.81
CA ARG A 85 -4.04 9.71 -15.95
C ARG A 85 -3.40 9.17 -17.23
N GLU A 86 -4.23 8.97 -18.24
CA GLU A 86 -3.74 8.54 -19.55
C GLU A 86 -2.82 9.62 -20.16
N PRO A 87 -1.58 9.27 -20.57
CA PRO A 87 -0.70 10.22 -21.19
C PRO A 87 -1.16 10.54 -22.61
N LYS A 88 -1.06 11.82 -23.02
CA LYS A 88 -1.41 12.26 -24.38
C LYS A 88 -0.55 11.61 -25.46
N ASN A 89 0.72 11.35 -25.15
CA ASN A 89 1.67 10.67 -26.02
C ASN A 89 2.78 9.97 -25.18
N HIS A 90 3.58 9.12 -25.83
CA HIS A 90 4.69 8.41 -25.18
C HIS A 90 6.02 9.18 -25.16
N VAL A 91 6.07 10.39 -25.72
CA VAL A 91 7.30 11.18 -25.85
C VAL A 91 7.44 12.12 -24.67
N ASP A 92 6.48 13.01 -24.46
CA ASP A 92 6.57 14.11 -23.49
C ASP A 92 5.64 13.92 -22.30
N TYR A 93 4.59 13.11 -22.44
CA TYR A 93 3.52 13.00 -21.44
C TYR A 93 3.52 11.69 -20.67
N CYS A 94 4.22 10.65 -21.13
CA CYS A 94 4.23 9.36 -20.47
C CYS A 94 5.32 9.28 -19.40
N TYR A 95 4.90 9.25 -18.13
CA TYR A 95 5.79 9.12 -16.98
C TYR A 95 6.79 7.97 -17.15
N PHE A 96 6.31 6.78 -17.52
CA PHE A 96 7.17 5.61 -17.69
C PHE A 96 8.17 5.71 -18.83
N CYS A 97 7.85 6.46 -19.89
CA CYS A 97 8.77 6.62 -21.03
C CYS A 97 9.88 7.62 -20.74
N LEU A 98 9.57 8.67 -19.97
CA LEU A 98 10.53 9.68 -19.54
C LEU A 98 11.48 9.20 -18.44
N MET A 99 11.12 8.15 -17.72
CA MET A 99 11.98 7.58 -16.69
C MET A 99 13.29 7.05 -17.30
N ASN A 100 14.40 7.58 -16.82
CA ASN A 100 15.73 7.05 -17.14
C ASN A 100 16.16 6.07 -16.05
N VAL A 101 15.76 4.80 -16.21
CA VAL A 101 16.06 3.73 -15.26
C VAL A 101 17.37 3.00 -15.55
N VAL A 102 18.02 3.31 -16.68
CA VAL A 102 19.27 2.65 -17.08
C VAL A 102 20.34 3.01 -16.07
N SER A 103 20.97 1.98 -15.47
CA SER A 103 22.02 2.12 -14.44
C SER A 103 21.58 2.68 -13.08
N LEU A 104 20.28 2.74 -12.77
CA LEU A 104 19.83 3.11 -11.42
C LEU A 104 20.13 1.98 -10.43
N ASN A 105 20.96 2.30 -9.43
CA ASN A 105 21.15 1.51 -8.23
C ASN A 105 20.54 2.25 -7.03
N ALA A 106 20.52 1.63 -5.84
CA ALA A 106 19.89 2.22 -4.66
C ALA A 106 20.46 3.61 -4.31
N LYS A 107 21.80 3.79 -4.41
CA LYS A 107 22.47 5.07 -4.13
C LYS A 107 22.09 6.16 -5.12
N LYS A 108 22.06 5.85 -6.42
CA LYS A 108 21.65 6.77 -7.49
C LYS A 108 20.15 7.08 -7.41
N LEU A 109 19.32 6.08 -7.09
CA LEU A 109 17.88 6.25 -6.96
C LEU A 109 17.51 7.20 -5.83
N ALA A 110 18.24 7.15 -4.70
CA ALA A 110 18.02 8.06 -3.57
C ALA A 110 18.19 9.54 -3.95
N LYS A 111 19.06 9.84 -4.92
CA LYS A 111 19.30 11.20 -5.45
C LYS A 111 18.57 11.48 -6.77
N TYR A 112 17.78 10.52 -7.26
CA TYR A 112 17.16 10.61 -8.57
C TYR A 112 15.98 11.59 -8.57
N LYS A 113 16.04 12.57 -9.48
CA LYS A 113 14.92 13.48 -9.72
C LYS A 113 13.94 12.83 -10.67
N TYR A 114 12.76 12.49 -10.16
CA TYR A 114 11.67 11.96 -10.98
C TYR A 114 11.14 13.02 -11.96
N PRO A 115 10.71 12.62 -13.18
CA PRO A 115 10.11 13.53 -14.14
C PRO A 115 8.77 14.07 -13.62
N GLU A 116 8.49 15.31 -13.96
CA GLU A 116 7.23 15.99 -13.67
C GLU A 116 6.40 16.03 -14.95
N VAL A 117 5.25 15.36 -14.94
CA VAL A 117 4.35 15.26 -16.10
C VAL A 117 2.90 15.36 -15.68
N SER A 118 2.06 15.91 -16.56
CA SER A 118 0.63 16.07 -16.29
C SER A 118 -0.16 14.75 -16.21
N SER A 119 0.42 13.62 -16.66
CA SER A 119 -0.20 12.30 -16.53
C SER A 119 -0.14 11.73 -15.11
N VAL A 120 0.64 12.34 -14.21
CA VAL A 120 0.80 11.85 -12.84
C VAL A 120 0.77 13.02 -11.85
N SER A 121 -0.13 12.99 -10.88
CA SER A 121 -0.20 13.99 -9.81
C SER A 121 0.49 13.46 -8.55
N LYS A 122 1.31 14.29 -7.89
CA LYS A 122 1.99 13.92 -6.63
C LYS A 122 0.96 13.64 -5.52
N PRO A 123 1.30 12.81 -4.52
CA PRO A 123 0.47 12.66 -3.34
C PRO A 123 0.42 14.00 -2.62
N VAL A 124 -0.74 14.35 -2.07
CA VAL A 124 -0.93 15.60 -1.33
C VAL A 124 -0.68 15.30 0.15
N PRO A 125 0.30 15.98 0.80
CA PRO A 125 0.50 15.84 2.24
C PRO A 125 -0.76 16.18 3.03
N HIS A 126 -0.92 15.61 4.22
CA HIS A 126 -1.96 16.06 5.13
C HIS A 126 -1.73 17.51 5.54
N ALA A 127 -2.79 18.32 5.52
CA ALA A 127 -2.83 19.58 6.24
C ALA A 127 -3.10 19.33 7.73
N SER A 128 -2.76 20.28 8.59
CA SER A 128 -3.03 20.20 10.03
C SER A 128 -4.52 20.03 10.37
N ASN A 129 -5.40 20.45 9.46
CA ASN A 129 -6.84 20.48 9.65
C ASN A 129 -7.57 19.38 8.85
N ASP A 130 -6.84 18.49 8.17
CA ASP A 130 -7.47 17.40 7.42
C ASP A 130 -8.11 16.40 8.40
N PRO A 131 -9.33 15.90 8.11
CA PRO A 131 -9.95 14.89 8.94
C PRO A 131 -9.10 13.61 8.93
N LEU A 132 -8.85 13.07 10.12
CA LEU A 132 -8.08 11.83 10.23
C LEU A 132 -8.87 10.66 9.66
N PRO A 133 -8.23 9.80 8.85
CA PRO A 133 -8.87 8.62 8.31
C PRO A 133 -9.12 7.60 9.43
N ILE A 134 -10.37 7.14 9.53
CA ILE A 134 -10.78 6.21 10.57
C ILE A 134 -10.47 4.78 10.11
N CYS A 135 -9.62 4.07 10.85
CA CYS A 135 -9.40 2.66 10.59
C CYS A 135 -10.65 1.85 10.97
N PRO A 136 -11.17 0.99 10.08
CA PRO A 136 -12.23 0.06 10.45
C PRO A 136 -11.76 -0.85 11.59
N GLY A 137 -12.41 -0.75 12.76
CA GLY A 137 -12.14 -1.61 13.91
C GLY A 137 -11.26 -1.01 15.03
N THR A 138 -10.90 0.28 14.98
CA THR A 138 -10.19 0.95 16.09
C THR A 138 -11.11 1.96 16.78
N SER A 139 -11.23 1.89 18.11
CA SER A 139 -11.94 2.92 18.90
C SER A 139 -11.12 4.22 18.87
N ALA A 140 -11.80 5.36 18.72
CA ALA A 140 -11.25 6.66 18.32
C ALA A 140 -10.39 7.39 19.38
N ASN A 141 -9.56 6.69 20.16
CA ASN A 141 -8.82 7.26 21.30
C ASN A 141 -7.31 7.44 21.06
N PHE A 142 -6.86 7.68 19.82
CA PHE A 142 -5.45 7.99 19.56
C PHE A 142 -5.29 9.43 19.09
N MET A 143 -5.02 10.34 20.04
CA MET A 143 -4.67 11.73 19.75
C MET A 143 -3.17 11.80 19.45
N GLU A 144 -2.78 11.38 18.24
CA GLU A 144 -1.44 11.61 17.72
C GLU A 144 -1.56 12.20 16.30
N THR A 145 -0.98 13.38 16.11
CA THR A 145 -1.09 14.17 14.87
C THR A 145 -0.25 13.55 13.75
N CYS A 146 -0.69 13.65 12.49
CA CYS A 146 -0.04 13.08 11.29
C CYS A 146 1.34 13.65 10.92
N SER A 147 1.96 14.44 11.77
CA SER A 147 3.20 15.14 11.46
C SER A 147 4.41 14.23 11.68
N SER A 148 4.84 13.55 10.61
CA SER A 148 6.18 12.95 10.57
C SER A 148 6.86 13.33 9.25
N SER A 149 7.76 14.32 9.32
CA SER A 149 8.83 14.49 8.34
C SER A 149 9.65 13.19 8.24
N PRO A 150 10.23 12.85 7.08
CA PRO A 150 10.96 11.59 6.91
C PRO A 150 12.32 11.66 7.62
N THR A 151 12.38 11.33 8.90
CA THR A 151 13.64 11.03 9.59
C THR A 151 13.90 9.53 9.54
N ASN A 152 14.89 9.18 8.73
CA ASN A 152 15.51 7.87 8.65
C ASN A 152 16.15 7.55 10.01
N SER A 153 15.55 6.67 10.80
CA SER A 153 16.26 6.00 11.90
C SER A 153 15.87 4.53 11.88
N GLY A 154 16.90 3.70 11.64
CA GLY A 154 16.79 2.25 11.75
C GLY A 154 16.71 1.89 13.22
N SER A 155 15.78 1.01 13.56
CA SER A 155 15.76 0.33 14.84
C SER A 155 15.31 -1.11 14.57
N ASP A 156 16.13 -2.03 15.06
CA ASP A 156 16.24 -3.43 14.69
C ASP A 156 14.95 -4.24 14.84
N PHE A 157 14.77 -5.19 13.91
CA PHE A 157 13.70 -6.19 13.93
C PHE A 157 14.16 -7.40 14.73
N ASN A 158 13.60 -7.60 15.92
CA ASN A 158 13.49 -8.96 16.47
C ASN A 158 12.19 -9.55 15.92
N MET A 159 12.34 -10.54 15.03
CA MET A 159 11.26 -11.35 14.49
C MET A 159 11.31 -12.68 15.21
N ASP A 160 10.65 -12.79 16.38
CA ASP A 160 10.37 -14.07 16.98
C ASP A 160 9.21 -13.98 17.98
N GLU A 161 7.98 -13.88 17.49
CA GLU A 161 6.79 -14.26 18.28
C GLU A 161 5.75 -14.86 17.34
N THR A 162 5.57 -16.18 17.44
CA THR A 162 4.47 -16.92 16.81
C THR A 162 3.15 -16.36 17.36
N TYR A 163 2.44 -15.60 16.53
CA TYR A 163 1.18 -14.96 16.94
C TYR A 163 0.10 -16.01 17.19
N LEU A 164 -0.18 -16.30 18.46
CA LEU A 164 -1.25 -17.21 18.85
C LEU A 164 -2.59 -16.49 18.86
N VAL A 165 -3.50 -16.90 17.97
CA VAL A 165 -4.89 -16.43 18.00
C VAL A 165 -5.57 -16.93 19.28
N SER A 166 -6.09 -15.98 20.06
CA SER A 166 -6.84 -16.19 21.30
C SER A 166 -8.34 -16.45 21.04
N GLN A 167 -9.04 -17.03 22.02
CA GLN A 167 -10.47 -17.32 21.89
C GLN A 167 -11.33 -16.06 21.75
N SER A 168 -10.93 -14.94 22.37
CA SER A 168 -11.61 -13.65 22.22
C SER A 168 -11.50 -13.11 20.81
N GLU A 169 -10.33 -13.22 20.18
CA GLU A 169 -10.15 -12.82 18.78
C GLU A 169 -10.96 -13.70 17.82
N LEU A 170 -11.06 -15.00 18.10
CA LEU A 170 -11.91 -15.89 17.31
C LEU A 170 -13.39 -15.50 17.43
N ASN A 171 -13.86 -15.18 18.63
CA ASN A 171 -15.24 -14.75 18.87
C ASN A 171 -15.53 -13.39 18.21
N ASP A 172 -14.58 -12.46 18.25
CA ASP A 172 -14.70 -11.17 17.57
C ASP A 172 -14.74 -11.34 16.05
N LEU A 173 -13.95 -12.26 15.48
CA LEU A 173 -14.00 -12.59 14.05
C LEU A 173 -15.35 -13.17 13.65
N VAL A 174 -15.90 -14.10 14.43
CA VAL A 174 -17.23 -14.69 14.18
C VAL A 174 -18.31 -13.62 14.20
N ARG A 175 -18.26 -12.70 15.18
CA ARG A 175 -19.20 -11.59 15.31
C ARG A 175 -19.07 -10.58 14.16
N ASN A 176 -17.85 -10.15 13.84
CA ASN A 176 -17.59 -9.13 12.82
C ASN A 176 -17.93 -9.62 11.40
N LEU A 177 -17.75 -10.91 11.14
CA LEU A 177 -18.05 -11.52 9.84
C LEU A 177 -19.49 -12.06 9.73
N ASN A 178 -20.28 -11.93 10.80
CA ASN A 178 -21.65 -12.44 10.91
C ASN A 178 -21.78 -13.89 10.40
N LEU A 179 -20.87 -14.77 10.84
CA LEU A 179 -20.77 -16.13 10.33
C LEU A 179 -21.93 -16.98 10.84
N SER A 180 -22.47 -17.85 9.97
CA SER A 180 -23.34 -18.94 10.43
C SER A 180 -22.54 -19.94 11.27
N LYS A 181 -23.23 -20.67 12.16
CA LYS A 181 -22.62 -21.67 13.05
C LYS A 181 -21.67 -22.63 12.33
N GLN A 182 -22.09 -23.16 11.18
CA GLN A 182 -21.26 -24.05 10.36
C GLN A 182 -19.98 -23.39 9.83
N LYS A 183 -20.04 -22.11 9.45
CA LYS A 183 -18.87 -21.37 8.95
C LYS A 183 -17.93 -20.97 10.09
N SER A 184 -18.45 -20.66 11.28
CA SER A 184 -17.62 -20.39 12.46
C SER A 184 -16.88 -21.63 12.95
N GLU A 185 -17.52 -22.80 12.90
CA GLU A 185 -16.87 -24.09 13.24
C GLU A 185 -15.74 -24.43 12.27
N LEU A 186 -15.97 -24.21 10.96
CA LEU A 186 -14.96 -24.45 9.92
C LEU A 186 -13.75 -23.51 10.06
N LEU A 187 -14.00 -22.24 10.42
CA LEU A 187 -12.96 -21.26 10.73
C LEU A 187 -12.12 -21.69 11.94
N ALA A 188 -12.78 -22.11 13.03
CA ALA A 188 -12.11 -22.57 14.24
C ALA A 188 -11.22 -23.80 13.97
N SER A 189 -11.74 -24.77 13.20
CA SER A 189 -11.00 -25.97 12.80
C SER A 189 -9.74 -25.63 12.00
N ARG A 190 -9.84 -24.72 11.02
CA ARG A 190 -8.69 -24.28 10.21
C ARG A 190 -7.61 -23.55 11.02
N ILE A 191 -8.00 -22.72 11.98
CA ILE A 191 -7.07 -22.02 12.85
C ILE A 191 -6.35 -23.00 13.78
N GLN A 192 -7.06 -24.03 14.23
CA GLN A 192 -6.49 -25.10 15.04
C GLN A 192 -5.53 -25.98 14.22
N GLU A 193 -5.86 -26.30 12.96
CA GLU A 193 -4.93 -26.97 12.03
C GLU A 193 -3.63 -26.19 11.85
N TRP A 194 -3.69 -24.86 11.69
CA TRP A 194 -2.50 -24.02 11.59
C TRP A 194 -1.64 -24.01 12.86
N LYS A 195 -2.23 -24.23 14.04
CA LYS A 195 -1.46 -24.41 15.29
C LYS A 195 -0.67 -25.72 15.34
N TYR A 196 -1.04 -26.74 14.57
CA TYR A 196 -0.36 -28.04 14.54
C TYR A 196 0.61 -28.20 13.37
N LEU A 197 0.75 -27.20 12.48
CA LEU A 197 1.63 -27.26 11.31
C LEU A 197 3.02 -26.64 11.52
N ASP A 198 3.30 -26.08 12.71
CA ASP A 198 4.64 -25.62 13.09
C ASP A 198 5.36 -26.73 13.90
N THR A 199 5.81 -27.77 13.20
CA THR A 199 6.85 -28.73 13.66
C THR A 199 7.99 -28.78 12.68
#